data_AF-A0A951A1B8-F1
#
_entry.id   AF-A0A951A1B8-F1
#
_cell.length_a   1.000
_cell.length_b   1.000
_cell.length_c   1.000
_cell.angle_alpha   90.00
_cell.angle_beta   90.00
_cell.angle_gamma   90.00
#
_symmetry.space_group_name_H-M   'P 1'
#
loop_
_entity.id
_entity.type
_entity.pdbx_description
1 polymer ?
#
loop_
_entity_poly.entity_id
_entity_poly.type
_entity_poly.pdbx_seq_one_letter_code
_entity_poly.pdbx_strand_id
1 'polypeptide(L)'
;MRLNSALVERTLAQYQARLVPENDPVVPKLVGMFGDHTFFLDQNGLNIVEPTEPPRAGVQAGQVVELAHWTDAKPPKLIAH
;
A
#
# COMPACT_ATOMS: atom_id res chain seq x y z
N MET A 1 4.77 6.78 5.40
CA MET A 1 3.66 7.62 5.91
C MET A 1 2.43 6.76 6.17
N ARG A 2 1.76 6.91 7.32
CA ARG A 2 0.47 6.25 7.59
C ARG A 2 -0.71 7.11 7.13
N LEU A 3 -1.64 6.48 6.42
CA LEU A 3 -2.91 7.09 6.07
C LEU A 3 -3.86 7.06 7.27
N ASN A 4 -4.65 8.13 7.42
CA ASN A 4 -5.78 8.12 8.34
C ASN A 4 -6.95 7.30 7.76
N SER A 5 -7.93 6.95 8.60
CA SER A 5 -9.06 6.12 8.20
C SER A 5 -9.84 6.67 6.99
N ALA A 6 -10.02 8.00 6.90
CA ALA A 6 -10.73 8.61 5.78
C ALA A 6 -9.99 8.46 4.45
N LEU A 7 -8.66 8.56 4.46
CA LEU A 7 -7.83 8.33 3.27
C LEU A 7 -7.77 6.85 2.89
N VAL A 8 -7.78 5.95 3.88
CA VAL A 8 -7.87 4.50 3.64
C VAL A 8 -9.20 4.16 2.97
N GLU A 9 -10.32 4.60 3.51
CA GLU A 9 -11.65 4.35 2.93
C GLU A 9 -11.75 4.91 1.50
N ARG A 10 -11.25 6.14 1.28
CA ARG A 10 -11.18 6.74 -0.06
C ARG A 10 -10.34 5.90 -1.02
N THR A 11 -9.20 5.39 -0.57
CA THR A 11 -8.33 4.53 -1.38
C THR A 11 -9.07 3.25 -1.75
N LEU A 12 -9.69 2.57 -0.78
CA LEU A 12 -10.43 1.33 -1.02
C LEU A 12 -11.68 1.54 -1.91
N ALA A 13 -12.27 2.73 -1.92
CA ALA A 13 -13.36 3.09 -2.82
C ALA A 13 -12.92 3.30 -4.27
N GLN A 14 -11.65 3.65 -4.50
CA GLN A 14 -11.09 4.00 -5.82
C GLN A 14 -10.17 2.91 -6.39
N TYR A 15 -9.60 2.07 -5.52
CA TYR A 15 -8.59 1.08 -5.84
C TYR A 15 -8.98 -0.27 -5.20
N GLN A 16 -9.13 -1.30 -6.04
CA GLN A 16 -9.53 -2.64 -5.61
C GLN A 16 -8.37 -3.36 -4.92
N ALA A 17 -8.12 -3.01 -3.67
CA ALA A 17 -7.13 -3.64 -2.82
C ALA A 17 -7.70 -3.96 -1.44
N ARG A 18 -6.97 -4.76 -0.68
CA ARG A 18 -7.27 -5.06 0.72
C ARG A 18 -6.26 -4.33 1.60
N LEU A 19 -6.76 -3.61 2.60
CA LEU A 19 -5.92 -3.04 3.64
C LEU A 19 -5.22 -4.16 4.42
N VAL A 20 -3.91 -4.06 4.60
CA VAL A 20 -3.17 -4.90 5.54
C VAL A 20 -3.35 -4.29 6.94
N PRO A 21 -4.00 -4.98 7.89
CA PRO A 21 -4.20 -4.46 9.23
C PRO A 21 -2.85 -4.21 9.93
N GLU A 22 -2.73 -3.12 10.68
CA GLU A 22 -1.47 -2.78 11.38
C GLU A 22 -1.04 -3.85 12.39
N ASN A 23 -1.99 -4.64 12.89
CA ASN A 23 -1.75 -5.73 13.84
C ASN A 23 -1.35 -7.05 13.15
N ASP A 24 -1.23 -7.09 11.82
CA ASP A 24 -0.80 -8.30 11.11
C ASP A 24 0.68 -8.60 11.41
N PRO A 25 1.05 -9.86 11.72
CA PRO A 25 2.43 -10.23 12.00
C PRO A 25 3.42 -9.92 10.86
N VAL A 26 2.94 -9.69 9.64
CA VAL A 26 3.78 -9.26 8.51
C VAL A 26 4.16 -7.78 8.58
N VAL A 27 3.37 -6.93 9.25
CA VAL A 27 3.57 -5.47 9.25
C VAL A 27 4.93 -5.06 9.81
N PRO A 28 5.43 -5.58 10.96
CA PRO A 28 6.75 -5.20 11.45
C PRO A 28 7.88 -5.49 10.44
N LYS A 29 7.73 -6.57 9.67
CA LYS A 29 8.69 -6.93 8.61
C LYS A 29 8.60 -5.96 7.44
N LEU A 30 7.39 -5.63 6.98
CA LEU A 30 7.17 -4.67 5.91
C LEU A 30 7.67 -3.27 6.31
N VAL A 31 7.42 -2.84 7.54
CA VAL A 31 7.92 -1.58 8.08
C VAL A 31 9.45 -1.56 8.14
N GLY A 32 10.08 -2.67 8.51
CA GLY A 32 11.54 -2.78 8.48
C GLY A 32 12.15 -2.72 7.07
N MET A 33 11.41 -3.14 6.04
CA MET A 33 11.88 -3.16 4.65
C MET A 33 11.58 -1.88 3.88
N PHE A 34 10.38 -1.33 4.07
CA PHE A 34 9.83 -0.24 3.25
C PHE A 34 9.52 1.03 4.06
N GLY A 35 9.75 1.02 5.37
CA GLY A 35 9.41 2.12 6.26
C GLY A 35 7.97 2.08 6.76
N ASP A 36 7.61 3.04 7.61
CA ASP A 36 6.30 3.07 8.25
C ASP A 36 5.20 3.58 7.31
N HIS A 37 4.57 2.67 6.57
CA HIS A 37 3.51 2.96 5.60
C HIS A 37 2.22 2.16 5.86
N THR A 38 1.10 2.66 5.35
CA THR A 38 -0.12 1.87 5.25
C THR A 38 -0.05 0.99 4.00
N PHE A 39 -0.07 -0.32 4.21
CA PHE A 39 0.09 -1.30 3.14
C PHE A 39 -1.26 -1.81 2.63
N PHE A 40 -1.32 -2.03 1.31
CA PHE A 40 -2.46 -2.57 0.60
C PHE A 40 -2.02 -3.78 -0.22
N LEU A 41 -2.82 -4.84 -0.23
CA LEU A 41 -2.61 -6.02 -1.05
C LEU A 41 -3.67 -6.09 -2.14
N ASP A 42 -3.26 -6.18 -3.39
CA ASP A 42 -4.15 -6.43 -4.53
C ASP A 42 -3.75 -7.74 -5.25
N GLN A 43 -4.35 -7.98 -6.42
CA GLN A 43 -4.03 -9.15 -7.23
C GLN A 43 -2.61 -9.12 -7.82
N ASN A 44 -2.00 -7.94 -7.91
CA ASN A 44 -0.67 -7.75 -8.50
C ASN A 44 0.42 -7.86 -7.44
N GLY A 45 0.16 -7.41 -6.21
CA GLY A 45 1.15 -7.44 -5.15
C GLY A 45 0.85 -6.57 -3.94
N LEU A 46 1.92 -6.02 -3.38
CA LEU A 46 1.93 -5.13 -2.23
C LEU A 46 2.13 -3.70 -2.69
N ASN A 47 1.25 -2.83 -2.23
CA ASN A 47 1.14 -1.45 -2.65
C ASN A 47 1.08 -0.53 -1.43
N ILE A 48 1.51 0.71 -1.60
CA ILE A 48 1.31 1.82 -0.65
C ILE A 48 0.70 3.00 -1.39
N VAL A 49 0.19 3.98 -0.64
CA VAL A 49 -0.22 5.26 -1.21
C VAL A 49 0.74 6.34 -0.73
N GLU A 50 1.34 7.04 -1.67
CA GLU A 50 2.18 8.19 -1.40
C GLU A 50 1.52 9.49 -1.90
N PRO A 51 1.66 10.60 -1.17
CA PRO A 51 1.14 11.88 -1.63
C PRO A 51 1.89 12.33 -2.89
N THR A 52 1.16 12.79 -3.91
CA THR A 52 1.80 13.41 -5.08
C THR A 52 2.11 14.86 -4.74
N GLU A 53 3.39 15.22 -4.70
CA GLU A 53 3.83 16.61 -4.56
C GLU A 53 4.13 17.26 -5.93
N PRO A 54 3.79 18.55 -6.11
CA PRO A 54 3.07 19.41 -5.17
C PRO A 54 1.55 19.15 -5.17
N PRO A 55 0.87 19.26 -4.00
CA PRO A 55 -0.58 19.17 -3.92
C PRO A 55 -1.21 20.27 -4.77
N ARG A 56 -1.97 19.93 -5.82
CA ARG A 56 -2.73 20.92 -6.58
C ARG A 56 -3.89 21.41 -5.73
N ALA A 57 -3.88 22.71 -5.41
CA ALA A 57 -4.98 23.52 -4.87
C ALA A 57 -6.15 22.73 -4.25
N GLY A 58 -6.01 22.30 -2.99
CA GLY A 58 -7.09 21.69 -2.21
C GLY A 58 -7.38 20.21 -2.48
N VAL A 59 -6.72 19.59 -3.46
CA VAL A 59 -6.83 18.14 -3.72
C VAL A 59 -5.59 17.44 -3.18
N GLN A 60 -5.74 16.74 -2.07
CA GLN A 60 -4.78 15.69 -1.70
C GLN A 60 -4.95 14.55 -2.70
N ALA A 61 -4.10 14.55 -3.72
CA ALA A 61 -3.91 13.44 -4.64
C ALA A 61 -2.82 12.54 -4.07
N GLY A 62 -3.10 11.24 -4.05
CA GLY A 62 -2.15 10.20 -3.69
C GLY A 62 -1.97 9.28 -4.90
N GLN A 63 -0.74 8.82 -5.09
CA GLN A 63 -0.40 7.81 -6.08
C GLN A 63 -0.25 6.47 -5.38
N VAL A 64 -0.79 5.42 -6.00
CA VAL A 64 -0.52 4.04 -5.60
C VAL A 64 0.87 3.66 -6.12
N VAL A 65 1.74 3.22 -5.23
CA VAL A 65 3.09 2.74 -5.55
C VAL A 65 3.15 1.25 -5.23
N GLU A 66 3.46 0.44 -6.24
CA GLU A 66 3.70 -0.99 -6.07
C GLU A 66 5.11 -1.20 -5.51
N LEU A 67 5.18 -1.79 -4.32
CA LEU A 67 6.45 -2.09 -3.63
C LEU A 67 6.96 -3.49 -3.97
N ALA A 68 6.05 -4.41 -4.24
CA ALA A 68 6.38 -5.79 -4.51
C ALA A 68 5.28 -6.43 -5.36
N HIS A 69 5.63 -7.36 -6.24
CA HIS A 69 4.68 -8.10 -7.07
C HIS A 69 4.62 -9.57 -6.67
N TRP A 70 3.47 -10.20 -6.92
CA TRP A 70 3.32 -11.64 -6.83
C TRP A 70 4.01 -12.32 -8.00
N THR A 71 4.73 -13.39 -7.71
CA THR A 71 5.26 -14.30 -8.73
C THR A 71 4.31 -15.47 -8.96
N ASP A 72 4.34 -16.02 -10.18
CA ASP A 72 3.61 -17.24 -10.57
C ASP A 72 4.14 -18.53 -9.91
N ALA A 73 4.97 -18.41 -8.87
CA ALA A 73 5.45 -19.53 -8.10
C ALA A 73 4.29 -20.26 -7.38
N LYS A 74 4.48 -21.55 -7.07
CA LYS A 74 3.56 -22.34 -6.23
C LYS A 74 4.29 -22.77 -4.96
N PRO A 75 4.05 -22.14 -3.78
CA PRO A 75 3.11 -21.05 -3.52
C PRO A 75 3.57 -19.68 -4.08
N PRO A 76 2.64 -18.74 -4.32
CA PRO A 76 2.97 -17.40 -4.82
C PRO A 76 3.91 -16.71 -3.83
N LYS A 77 4.99 -16.14 -4.35
CA LYS A 77 5.97 -15.40 -3.56
C LYS A 77 5.87 -13.92 -3.90
N LEU A 78 5.85 -13.09 -2.87
CA LEU A 78 5.93 -11.65 -3.00
C LEU A 78 7.40 -11.25 -3.16
N ILE A 79 7.75 -10.61 -4.29
CA ILE A 79 9.11 -10.13 -4.57
C ILE A 79 9.09 -8.60 -4.61
N ALA A 80 9.88 -8.00 -3.73
CA ALA A 80 10.09 -6.55 -3.70
C ALA A 80 10.79 -6.08 -4.97
N HIS A 81 10.36 -4.92 -5.51
CA HIS A 81 11.06 -4.22 -6.58
C HIS A 81 12.38 -3.61 -6.09
#